data_AF-A0A933GW13-F1
#
_entry.id   AF-A0A933GW13-F1
#
_cell.length_a   1.000
_cell.length_b   1.000
_cell.length_c   1.000
_cell.angle_alpha   90.00
_cell.angle_beta   90.00
_cell.angle_gamma   90.00
#
_symmetry.space_group_name_H-M   'P 1'
#
loop_
_entity.id
_entity.type
_entity.pdbx_description
1 polymer ?
#
loop_
_entity_poly.entity_id
_entity_poly.type
_entity_poly.pdbx_seq_one_letter_code
_entity_poly.pdbx_strand_id
1 'polypeptide(L)'
;MLSLLDIPSVDRVAIAARLAADPRLARTLAELQVASQQALSAYGEGEREEVLERVRTLQTRACVLARPAGAWKEPPDRGIHLLGVRSFSGTIGVHYGVEDGRPIVLKASREMDGEIEAARLAARLGLTTPAIRRIPIAELARIPDLPSGTALATHLLLEERVEGFDLRNAPLVGWRPDPEDRTIFEGLGEIAAFDLLVGNWDRFVSANTGNLMVAEGRLVLVDTEASFTARPSEVHSRVARAIDDPELPGLLSSEVASFLEKACGFAFEDRHHRWVNAGAAAFVDRFIPVAEGEPEDSPAGKALAAWREASGEWEAVRG
;
A
#
# COMPACT_ATOMS: atom_id res chain seq x y z
N MET A 1 3.56 -32.03 0.97
CA MET A 1 4.10 -31.82 -0.38
C MET A 1 3.28 -30.71 -1.03
N LEU A 2 3.70 -29.44 -0.91
CA LEU A 2 3.10 -28.35 -1.69
C LEU A 2 3.59 -28.54 -3.12
N SER A 3 2.72 -29.11 -3.92
CA SER A 3 2.99 -29.36 -5.32
C SER A 3 2.89 -28.04 -6.08
N LEU A 4 3.63 -27.91 -7.19
CA LEU A 4 3.33 -26.98 -8.30
C LEU A 4 1.87 -27.07 -8.83
N LEU A 5 1.03 -27.91 -8.21
CA LEU A 5 -0.37 -28.14 -8.50
C LEU A 5 -1.34 -27.09 -7.95
N ASP A 6 -0.96 -26.22 -7.00
CA ASP A 6 -1.88 -25.20 -6.43
C ASP A 6 -1.75 -23.80 -7.07
N ILE A 7 -0.90 -23.65 -8.08
CA ILE A 7 -1.00 -22.52 -9.03
C ILE A 7 -2.17 -22.85 -9.96
N PRO A 8 -3.21 -21.99 -10.09
CA PRO A 8 -4.31 -22.24 -11.01
C PRO A 8 -3.76 -22.58 -12.39
N SER A 9 -4.43 -23.49 -13.09
CA SER A 9 -4.03 -24.16 -14.34
C SER A 9 -3.69 -23.28 -15.55
N VAL A 10 -3.51 -21.97 -15.38
CA VAL A 10 -3.01 -21.08 -16.42
C VAL A 10 -1.49 -21.23 -16.50
N ASP A 11 -1.13 -22.27 -17.25
CA ASP A 11 0.06 -22.36 -18.10
C ASP A 11 1.37 -22.89 -17.49
N ARG A 12 1.32 -24.12 -16.94
CA ARG A 12 2.50 -24.91 -16.56
C ARG A 12 3.52 -25.07 -17.71
N VAL A 13 3.05 -25.03 -18.96
CA VAL A 13 3.89 -25.13 -20.16
C VAL A 13 4.64 -23.83 -20.42
N ALA A 14 4.00 -22.66 -20.25
CA ALA A 14 4.67 -21.36 -20.35
C ALA A 14 5.68 -21.13 -19.21
N ILE A 15 5.34 -21.54 -17.97
CA ILE A 15 6.25 -21.48 -16.82
C ILE A 15 7.45 -22.43 -17.02
N ALA A 16 7.23 -23.65 -17.52
CA ALA A 16 8.31 -24.61 -17.83
C ALA A 16 9.23 -24.12 -18.96
N ALA A 17 8.68 -23.51 -20.02
CA ALA A 17 9.46 -22.92 -21.11
C ALA A 17 10.30 -21.72 -20.67
N ARG A 18 9.84 -20.95 -19.66
CA ARG A 18 10.57 -19.79 -19.11
C ARG A 18 11.55 -20.15 -18.00
N LEU A 19 11.26 -21.20 -17.23
CA LEU A 19 12.21 -21.83 -16.31
C LEU A 19 13.50 -22.25 -17.02
N ALA A 20 13.40 -22.63 -18.30
CA ALA A 20 14.55 -22.90 -19.16
C ALA A 20 15.26 -21.63 -19.68
N ALA A 21 14.67 -20.45 -19.58
CA ALA A 21 15.12 -19.21 -20.21
C ALA A 21 15.55 -18.08 -19.22
N ASP A 22 15.09 -18.06 -17.96
CA ASP A 22 15.54 -17.11 -16.93
C ASP A 22 16.09 -17.84 -15.68
N PRO A 23 17.44 -17.89 -15.49
CA PRO A 23 18.08 -18.53 -14.34
C PRO A 23 17.67 -17.95 -12.98
N ARG A 24 17.20 -16.69 -12.94
CA ARG A 24 16.75 -16.04 -11.71
C ARG A 24 15.38 -16.58 -11.28
N LEU A 25 14.47 -16.80 -12.24
CA LEU A 25 13.18 -17.43 -11.98
C LEU A 25 13.34 -18.86 -11.44
N ALA A 26 14.24 -19.65 -12.05
CA ALA A 26 14.55 -21.00 -11.59
C ALA A 26 15.11 -21.01 -10.16
N ARG A 27 16.02 -20.09 -9.83
CA ARG A 27 16.54 -19.93 -8.47
C ARG A 27 15.45 -19.53 -7.48
N THR A 28 14.63 -18.54 -7.80
CA THR A 28 13.53 -18.08 -6.94
C THR A 28 12.49 -19.18 -6.70
N LEU A 29 12.17 -20.00 -7.70
CA LEU A 29 11.25 -21.13 -7.53
C LEU A 29 11.85 -22.25 -6.67
N ALA A 30 13.16 -22.51 -6.78
CA ALA A 30 13.86 -23.44 -5.89
C ALA A 30 13.88 -22.92 -4.43
N GLU A 31 14.16 -21.64 -4.23
CA GLU A 31 14.09 -20.98 -2.92
C GLU A 31 12.67 -21.05 -2.33
N LEU A 32 11.65 -20.80 -3.15
CA LEU A 32 10.24 -20.88 -2.75
C LEU A 32 9.88 -22.30 -2.30
N GLN A 33 10.34 -23.33 -3.02
CA GLN A 33 10.08 -24.71 -2.66
C GLN A 33 10.69 -25.07 -1.30
N VAL A 34 11.93 -24.65 -1.05
CA VAL A 34 12.62 -24.87 0.23
C VAL A 34 11.91 -24.13 1.36
N ALA A 35 11.60 -22.84 1.19
CA ALA A 35 10.89 -22.05 2.19
C ALA A 35 9.49 -22.63 2.48
N SER A 36 8.78 -23.12 1.47
CA SER A 36 7.47 -23.77 1.62
C SER A 36 7.55 -25.09 2.40
N GLN A 37 8.64 -25.84 2.25
CA GLN A 37 8.89 -27.04 3.06
C GLN A 37 9.21 -26.67 4.52
N GLN A 38 9.99 -25.62 4.74
CA GLN A 38 10.27 -25.09 6.07
C GLN A 38 8.99 -24.61 6.76
N ALA A 39 8.06 -23.96 6.04
CA ALA A 39 6.78 -23.50 6.57
C ALA A 39 5.92 -24.65 7.12
N LEU A 40 5.99 -25.80 6.45
CA LEU A 40 5.28 -27.02 6.85
C LEU A 40 5.91 -27.71 8.07
N SER A 41 7.16 -27.39 8.40
CA SER A 41 7.93 -28.01 9.48
C SER A 41 8.21 -27.07 10.66
N ALA A 42 7.83 -25.80 10.57
CA ALA A 42 8.00 -24.82 11.65
C ALA A 42 7.07 -25.16 12.83
N TYR A 43 7.64 -25.33 14.03
CA TYR A 43 6.92 -25.58 15.27
C TYR A 43 7.10 -24.40 16.22
N GLY A 44 6.13 -23.49 16.22
CA GLY A 44 6.12 -22.28 17.04
C GLY A 44 5.50 -21.10 16.28
N GLU A 45 4.75 -20.23 16.97
CA GLU A 45 4.01 -19.13 16.31
C GLU A 45 4.95 -18.10 15.65
N GLY A 46 6.03 -17.70 16.32
CA GLY A 46 6.99 -16.71 15.80
C GLY A 46 7.81 -17.18 14.60
N GLU A 47 8.37 -18.39 14.65
CA GLU A 47 9.12 -18.98 13.53
C GLU A 47 8.21 -19.24 12.31
N ARG A 48 6.94 -19.58 12.56
CA ARG A 48 5.97 -19.82 11.50
C ARG A 48 5.62 -18.54 10.74
N GLU A 49 5.48 -17.41 11.43
CA GLU A 49 5.12 -16.14 10.78
C GLU A 49 6.25 -15.60 9.90
N GLU A 50 7.50 -15.67 10.37
CA GLU A 50 8.69 -15.30 9.58
C GLU A 50 8.84 -16.18 8.32
N VAL A 51 8.63 -17.49 8.47
CA VAL A 51 8.73 -18.43 7.34
C VAL A 51 7.57 -18.24 6.35
N LEU A 52 6.35 -17.96 6.83
CA LEU A 52 5.21 -17.64 5.96
C LEU A 52 5.44 -16.32 5.20
N GLU A 53 6.01 -15.30 5.85
CA GLU A 53 6.33 -14.04 5.18
C GLU A 53 7.41 -14.21 4.11
N ARG A 54 8.42 -15.05 4.39
CA ARG A 54 9.43 -15.46 3.41
C ARG A 54 8.83 -16.22 2.23
N VAL A 55 7.88 -17.13 2.47
CA VAL A 55 7.16 -17.85 1.40
C VAL A 55 6.38 -16.86 0.52
N ARG A 56 5.61 -15.94 1.12
CA ARG A 56 4.85 -14.91 0.38
C ARG A 56 5.78 -14.05 -0.47
N THR A 57 6.89 -13.62 0.10
CA THR A 57 7.94 -12.84 -0.58
C THR A 57 8.47 -13.56 -1.83
N LEU A 58 8.82 -14.84 -1.69
CA LEU A 58 9.36 -15.64 -2.79
C LEU A 58 8.29 -15.95 -3.85
N GLN A 59 7.01 -16.10 -3.45
CA GLN A 59 5.88 -16.21 -4.38
C GLN A 59 5.71 -14.94 -5.21
N THR A 60 5.71 -13.76 -4.58
CA THR A 60 5.63 -12.47 -5.27
C THR A 60 6.77 -12.31 -6.27
N ARG A 61 8.01 -12.61 -5.85
CA ARG A 61 9.19 -12.57 -6.72
C ARG A 61 9.08 -13.54 -7.90
N ALA A 62 8.60 -14.76 -7.67
CA ALA A 62 8.38 -15.73 -8.74
C ALA A 62 7.32 -15.24 -9.74
N CYS A 63 6.23 -14.63 -9.27
CA CYS A 63 5.19 -14.04 -10.12
C CYS A 63 5.72 -12.88 -10.98
N VAL A 64 6.55 -12.01 -10.41
CA VAL A 64 7.19 -10.91 -11.14
C VAL A 64 8.14 -11.44 -12.21
N LEU A 65 8.98 -12.42 -11.87
CA LEU A 65 9.97 -13.00 -12.79
C LEU A 65 9.34 -13.93 -13.85
N ALA A 66 8.20 -14.54 -13.55
CA ALA A 66 7.46 -15.39 -14.48
C ALA A 66 6.69 -14.59 -15.55
N ARG A 67 6.63 -13.25 -15.46
CA ARG A 67 5.99 -12.43 -16.49
C ARG A 67 6.70 -12.58 -17.84
N PRO A 68 5.98 -12.87 -18.93
CA PRO A 68 6.55 -12.76 -20.26
C PRO A 68 6.72 -11.28 -20.60
N ALA A 69 7.95 -10.88 -20.95
CA ALA A 69 8.12 -9.68 -21.77
C ALA A 69 7.41 -9.94 -23.11
N GLY A 70 6.25 -9.32 -23.31
CA GLY A 70 5.52 -9.34 -24.59
C GLY A 70 4.43 -10.41 -24.80
N ALA A 71 3.88 -11.07 -23.78
CA ALA A 71 2.74 -12.00 -23.98
C ALA A 71 1.38 -11.29 -24.10
N TRP A 72 1.33 -10.22 -24.87
CA TRP A 72 0.07 -9.66 -25.35
C TRP A 72 -0.30 -10.46 -26.61
N LYS A 73 -1.19 -11.45 -26.48
CA LYS A 73 -2.13 -11.67 -27.58
C LYS A 73 -3.15 -10.56 -27.42
N GLU A 74 -3.28 -9.73 -28.44
CA GLU A 74 -4.04 -8.47 -28.47
C GLU A 74 -5.21 -8.48 -27.47
N PRO A 75 -5.17 -7.65 -26.40
CA PRO A 75 -6.30 -7.54 -25.50
C PRO A 75 -7.48 -7.06 -26.35
N PRO A 76 -8.68 -7.66 -26.25
CA PRO A 76 -9.81 -7.19 -27.02
C PRO A 76 -10.06 -5.72 -26.68
N ASP A 77 -10.48 -4.94 -27.67
CA ASP A 77 -10.51 -3.48 -27.63
C ASP A 77 -11.34 -2.87 -26.47
N ARG A 78 -12.13 -3.68 -25.73
CA ARG A 78 -13.02 -3.22 -24.65
C ARG A 78 -13.21 -4.27 -23.54
N GLY A 79 -13.20 -3.81 -22.28
CA GLY A 79 -13.64 -4.55 -21.09
C GLY A 79 -12.51 -5.03 -20.17
N ILE A 80 -12.90 -5.70 -19.09
CA ILE A 80 -11.98 -6.19 -18.05
C ILE A 80 -11.64 -7.66 -18.27
N HIS A 81 -10.34 -7.98 -18.21
CA HIS A 81 -9.81 -9.33 -18.32
C HIS A 81 -8.93 -9.67 -17.11
N LEU A 82 -9.25 -10.74 -16.39
CA LEU A 82 -8.44 -11.21 -15.26
C LEU A 82 -7.31 -12.12 -15.72
N LEU A 83 -6.10 -11.91 -15.16
CA LEU A 83 -4.89 -12.63 -15.53
C LEU A 83 -4.67 -13.93 -14.75
N GLY A 84 -5.66 -14.39 -13.95
CA GLY A 84 -5.57 -15.61 -13.14
C GLY A 84 -4.52 -15.59 -12.01
N VAL A 85 -3.76 -14.49 -11.87
CA VAL A 85 -2.76 -14.30 -10.82
C VAL A 85 -3.45 -13.76 -9.57
N ARG A 86 -3.41 -14.55 -8.49
CA ARG A 86 -3.82 -14.13 -7.14
C ARG A 86 -2.62 -13.52 -6.43
N SER A 87 -2.79 -12.36 -5.81
CA SER A 87 -1.86 -11.95 -4.75
C SER A 87 -2.21 -12.71 -3.47
N PHE A 88 -1.18 -13.22 -2.79
CA PHE A 88 -1.29 -13.97 -1.53
C PHE A 88 -0.86 -13.13 -0.31
N SER A 89 -0.65 -11.82 -0.48
CA SER A 89 -0.24 -10.90 0.58
C SER A 89 -1.33 -9.89 0.94
N GLY A 90 -1.61 -9.74 2.24
CA GLY A 90 -2.55 -8.75 2.78
C GLY A 90 -4.01 -9.14 2.56
N THR A 91 -4.62 -8.57 1.53
CA THR A 91 -6.06 -8.61 1.28
C THR A 91 -6.47 -9.86 0.48
N ILE A 92 -7.41 -10.64 1.01
CA ILE A 92 -7.99 -11.80 0.30
C ILE A 92 -8.69 -11.28 -0.96
N GLY A 93 -8.33 -11.81 -2.13
CA GLY A 93 -9.04 -11.53 -3.39
C GLY A 93 -8.49 -10.38 -4.20
N VAL A 94 -7.17 -10.11 -4.13
CA VAL A 94 -6.48 -9.22 -5.07
C VAL A 94 -6.17 -9.99 -6.37
N HIS A 95 -6.67 -9.47 -7.49
CA HIS A 95 -6.57 -10.02 -8.83
C HIS A 95 -5.95 -9.00 -9.78
N TYR A 96 -4.99 -9.45 -10.59
CA TYR A 96 -4.45 -8.60 -11.65
C TYR A 96 -5.25 -8.77 -12.93
N GLY A 97 -5.45 -7.67 -13.65
CA GLY A 97 -6.20 -7.66 -14.89
C GLY A 97 -5.71 -6.63 -15.89
N VAL A 98 -6.44 -6.54 -16.99
CA VAL A 98 -6.33 -5.48 -17.99
C VAL A 98 -7.74 -4.92 -18.26
N GLU A 99 -7.89 -3.60 -18.23
CA GLU A 99 -9.08 -2.89 -18.66
C GLU A 99 -8.73 -1.98 -19.83
N ASP A 100 -9.34 -2.19 -20.99
CA ASP A 100 -9.13 -1.35 -22.19
C ASP A 100 -7.63 -1.16 -22.52
N GLY A 101 -6.85 -2.23 -22.40
CA GLY A 101 -5.40 -2.24 -22.61
C GLY A 101 -4.55 -1.72 -21.44
N ARG A 102 -5.16 -1.22 -20.36
CA ARG A 102 -4.46 -0.70 -19.17
C ARG A 102 -4.37 -1.75 -18.07
N PRO A 103 -3.19 -1.96 -17.46
CA PRO A 103 -3.07 -2.87 -16.33
C PRO A 103 -3.87 -2.38 -15.10
N ILE A 104 -4.64 -3.28 -14.50
CA ILE A 104 -5.46 -2.99 -13.32
C ILE A 104 -5.24 -4.01 -12.20
N VAL A 105 -5.70 -3.64 -11.01
CA VAL A 105 -5.85 -4.48 -9.84
C VAL A 105 -7.33 -4.48 -9.44
N LEU A 106 -7.88 -5.66 -9.18
CA LEU A 106 -9.22 -5.83 -8.62
C LEU A 106 -9.09 -6.43 -7.23
N LYS A 107 -9.64 -5.78 -6.21
CA LYS A 107 -9.58 -6.27 -4.83
C LYS A 107 -10.94 -6.18 -4.14
N ALA A 108 -11.18 -7.10 -3.22
CA ALA A 108 -12.23 -6.92 -2.23
C ALA A 108 -11.70 -5.98 -1.13
N SER A 109 -12.53 -5.07 -0.63
CA SER A 109 -12.18 -4.16 0.46
C SER A 109 -13.25 -4.21 1.54
N ARG A 110 -12.83 -4.12 2.81
CA ARG A 110 -13.75 -4.04 3.95
C ARG A 110 -14.29 -2.62 4.14
N GLU A 111 -13.50 -1.61 3.80
CA GLU A 111 -13.81 -0.19 3.93
C GLU A 111 -13.82 0.48 2.54
N MET A 112 -14.54 -0.11 1.59
CA MET A 112 -14.46 0.28 0.18
C MET A 112 -14.75 1.78 -0.06
N ASP A 113 -15.77 2.33 0.60
CA ASP A 113 -16.09 3.75 0.48
C ASP A 113 -15.00 4.60 1.16
N GLY A 114 -14.48 4.16 2.30
CA GLY A 114 -13.37 4.80 3.00
C GLY A 114 -12.12 4.90 2.13
N GLU A 115 -11.73 3.78 1.49
CA GLU A 115 -10.59 3.75 0.57
C GLU A 115 -10.79 4.68 -0.64
N ILE A 116 -11.94 4.61 -1.32
CA ILE A 116 -12.23 5.43 -2.50
C ILE A 116 -12.17 6.93 -2.16
N GLU A 117 -12.80 7.33 -1.07
CA GLU A 117 -12.82 8.73 -0.66
C GLU A 117 -11.43 9.19 -0.19
N ALA A 118 -10.67 8.34 0.50
CA ALA A 118 -9.31 8.66 0.91
C ALA A 118 -8.38 8.85 -0.30
N ALA A 119 -8.41 7.96 -1.29
CA ALA A 119 -7.59 8.13 -2.50
C ALA A 119 -7.98 9.37 -3.29
N ARG A 120 -9.28 9.69 -3.39
CA ARG A 120 -9.74 10.94 -4.03
C ARG A 120 -9.23 12.17 -3.30
N LEU A 121 -9.31 12.19 -1.97
CA LEU A 121 -8.80 13.28 -1.16
C LEU A 121 -7.28 13.40 -1.27
N ALA A 122 -6.54 12.29 -1.20
CA ALA A 122 -5.10 12.24 -1.39
C ALA A 122 -4.67 12.82 -2.74
N ALA A 123 -5.31 12.38 -3.84
CA ALA A 123 -5.02 12.88 -5.18
C ALA A 123 -5.29 14.39 -5.32
N ARG A 124 -6.38 14.89 -4.73
CA ARG A 124 -6.70 16.32 -4.70
C ARG A 124 -5.67 17.15 -3.93
N LEU A 125 -5.05 16.57 -2.91
CA LEU A 125 -4.01 17.19 -2.08
C LEU A 125 -2.59 17.05 -2.66
N GLY A 126 -2.48 16.47 -3.87
CA GLY A 126 -1.22 16.29 -4.59
C GLY A 126 -0.42 15.06 -4.17
N LEU A 127 -0.97 14.18 -3.33
CA LEU A 127 -0.35 12.91 -2.99
C LEU A 127 -0.52 11.93 -4.15
N THR A 128 0.52 11.13 -4.43
CA THR A 128 0.46 10.15 -5.51
C THR A 128 -0.27 8.91 -5.03
N THR A 129 -1.37 8.56 -5.67
CA THR A 129 -2.19 7.38 -5.36
C THR A 129 -2.83 6.89 -6.67
N PRO A 130 -3.02 5.57 -6.86
CA PRO A 130 -3.64 5.07 -8.08
C PRO A 130 -5.10 5.51 -8.17
N ALA A 131 -5.59 5.66 -9.40
CA ALA A 131 -7.01 5.88 -9.60
C ALA A 131 -7.79 4.63 -9.16
N ILE A 132 -8.75 4.82 -8.25
CA ILE A 132 -9.59 3.74 -7.75
C ILE A 132 -11.07 4.03 -7.93
N ARG A 133 -11.84 2.98 -8.19
CA ARG A 133 -13.30 3.07 -8.30
C ARG A 133 -13.97 1.76 -7.93
N ARG A 134 -15.23 1.87 -7.51
CA ARG A 134 -16.12 0.75 -7.30
C ARG A 134 -16.54 0.15 -8.65
N ILE A 135 -16.55 -1.18 -8.73
CA ILE A 135 -17.14 -1.92 -9.84
C ILE A 135 -18.15 -2.96 -9.33
N PRO A 136 -19.40 -2.96 -9.81
CA PRO A 136 -20.37 -4.00 -9.48
C PRO A 136 -19.92 -5.38 -9.97
N ILE A 137 -20.10 -6.43 -9.16
CA ILE A 137 -19.78 -7.80 -9.60
C ILE A 137 -20.64 -8.22 -10.79
N ALA A 138 -21.85 -7.68 -10.94
CA ALA A 138 -22.71 -7.94 -12.09
C ALA A 138 -22.04 -7.55 -13.44
N GLU A 139 -21.18 -6.53 -13.44
CA GLU A 139 -20.40 -6.12 -14.62
C GLU A 139 -19.26 -7.11 -14.91
N LEU A 140 -18.78 -7.80 -13.87
CA LEU A 140 -17.72 -8.79 -13.93
C LEU A 140 -18.25 -10.22 -14.20
N ALA A 141 -19.57 -10.45 -14.11
CA ALA A 141 -20.19 -11.77 -14.29
C ALA A 141 -19.95 -12.42 -15.66
N ARG A 142 -19.43 -11.66 -16.64
CA ARG A 142 -19.03 -12.15 -17.96
C ARG A 142 -17.58 -12.65 -18.01
N ILE A 143 -16.80 -12.47 -16.94
CA ILE A 143 -15.42 -12.93 -16.83
C ILE A 143 -15.44 -14.40 -16.38
N PRO A 144 -14.99 -15.35 -17.21
CA PRO A 144 -14.82 -16.74 -16.80
C PRO A 144 -13.87 -16.79 -15.59
N ASP A 145 -14.16 -17.63 -14.60
CA ASP A 145 -13.29 -17.90 -13.45
C ASP A 145 -13.14 -16.80 -12.38
N LEU A 146 -14.17 -15.97 -12.14
CA LEU A 146 -14.23 -15.20 -10.87
C LEU A 146 -14.14 -16.18 -9.69
N PRO A 147 -13.15 -16.04 -8.79
CA PRO A 147 -12.96 -16.99 -7.72
C PRO A 147 -14.19 -17.05 -6.82
N SER A 148 -14.50 -18.25 -6.33
CA SER A 148 -15.61 -18.47 -5.39
C SER A 148 -15.53 -17.63 -4.10
N GLY A 149 -14.33 -17.13 -3.72
CA GLY A 149 -14.14 -16.22 -2.60
C GLY A 149 -14.62 -14.77 -2.84
N THR A 150 -14.76 -14.35 -4.10
CA THR A 150 -15.38 -13.05 -4.46
C THR A 150 -16.90 -13.11 -4.53
N ALA A 151 -17.50 -14.30 -4.40
CA ALA A 151 -18.93 -14.53 -4.61
C ALA A 151 -19.86 -13.93 -3.54
N LEU A 152 -19.32 -13.38 -2.45
CA LEU A 152 -20.10 -12.76 -1.37
C LEU A 152 -20.14 -11.23 -1.42
N ALA A 153 -19.29 -10.59 -2.24
CA ALA A 153 -19.28 -9.15 -2.37
C ALA A 153 -20.28 -8.69 -3.45
N THR A 154 -20.94 -7.55 -3.27
CA THR A 154 -21.76 -6.93 -4.34
C THR A 154 -20.92 -6.09 -5.29
N HIS A 155 -19.75 -5.64 -4.82
CA HIS A 155 -18.81 -4.81 -5.55
C HIS A 155 -17.37 -5.23 -5.27
N LEU A 156 -16.47 -4.91 -6.20
CA LEU A 156 -15.04 -4.92 -6.01
C LEU A 156 -14.48 -3.50 -6.19
N LEU A 157 -13.25 -3.30 -5.72
CA LEU A 157 -12.49 -2.09 -5.96
C LEU A 157 -11.54 -2.35 -7.13
N LEU A 158 -11.70 -1.57 -8.19
CA LEU A 158 -10.80 -1.53 -9.35
C LEU A 158 -9.81 -0.39 -9.14
N GLU A 159 -8.54 -0.72 -9.23
CA GLU A 159 -7.41 0.15 -8.97
C GLU A 159 -6.47 0.12 -10.17
N GLU A 160 -5.98 1.29 -10.57
CA GLU A 160 -4.89 1.38 -11.55
C GLU A 160 -3.66 0.64 -11.01
N ARG A 161 -3.05 -0.21 -11.83
CA ARG A 161 -1.84 -0.90 -11.41
C ARG A 161 -0.67 0.09 -11.35
N VAL A 162 -0.11 0.24 -10.16
CA VAL A 162 1.16 0.95 -9.96
C VAL A 162 2.33 0.07 -10.40
N GLU A 163 3.17 0.57 -11.31
CA GLU A 163 4.43 -0.09 -11.70
C GLU A 163 5.56 0.28 -10.75
N GLY A 164 5.72 -0.53 -9.71
CA GLY A 164 6.72 -0.32 -8.67
C GLY A 164 6.82 -1.52 -7.75
N PHE A 165 7.24 -1.29 -6.51
CA PHE A 165 7.25 -2.29 -5.45
C PHE A 165 6.71 -1.66 -4.16
N ASP A 166 5.97 -2.45 -3.36
CA ASP A 166 5.64 -2.07 -1.99
C ASP A 166 6.87 -2.11 -1.10
N LEU A 167 6.91 -1.29 -0.06
CA LEU A 167 8.07 -1.14 0.81
C LEU A 167 8.41 -2.39 1.62
N ARG A 168 7.48 -3.35 1.75
CA ARG A 168 7.80 -4.67 2.30
C ARG A 168 8.83 -5.41 1.45
N ASN A 169 8.86 -5.15 0.14
CA ASN A 169 9.80 -5.73 -0.81
C ASN A 169 11.08 -4.91 -1.01
N ALA A 170 11.24 -3.75 -0.33
CA ALA A 170 12.42 -2.90 -0.46
C ALA A 170 13.78 -3.62 -0.28
N PRO A 171 13.97 -4.54 0.71
CA PRO A 171 15.25 -5.23 0.89
C PRO A 171 15.60 -6.15 -0.29
N LEU A 172 14.59 -6.70 -0.97
CA LEU A 172 14.78 -7.65 -2.07
C LEU A 172 15.26 -6.97 -3.34
N VAL A 173 14.81 -5.73 -3.56
CA VAL A 173 15.22 -4.91 -4.69
C VAL A 173 16.41 -4.02 -4.35
N GLY A 174 16.93 -4.10 -3.12
CA GLY A 174 18.03 -3.29 -2.64
C GLY A 174 17.69 -1.79 -2.57
N TRP A 175 16.40 -1.45 -2.46
CA TRP A 175 15.98 -0.06 -2.37
C TRP A 175 16.15 0.45 -0.94
N ARG A 176 16.69 1.66 -0.85
CA ARG A 176 16.74 2.49 0.35
C ARG A 176 16.54 3.94 -0.09
N PRO A 177 15.92 4.79 0.75
CA PRO A 177 15.91 6.20 0.47
C PRO A 177 17.34 6.73 0.50
N ASP A 178 17.65 7.66 -0.41
CA ASP A 178 18.91 8.42 -0.34
C ASP A 178 18.85 9.29 0.93
N PRO A 179 19.85 9.21 1.84
CA PRO A 179 19.86 9.99 3.07
C PRO A 179 19.92 11.51 2.85
N GLU A 180 20.21 11.97 1.63
CA GLU A 180 20.20 13.39 1.27
C GLU A 180 18.95 13.80 0.48
N ASP A 181 18.06 12.86 0.14
CA ASP A 181 16.82 13.14 -0.59
C ASP A 181 15.73 13.66 0.34
N ARG A 182 15.81 14.96 0.62
CA ARG A 182 14.82 15.72 1.39
C ARG A 182 13.39 15.50 0.89
N THR A 183 13.17 15.37 -0.42
CA THR A 183 11.83 15.25 -1.00
C THR A 183 11.13 13.96 -0.57
N ILE A 184 11.87 12.85 -0.45
CA ILE A 184 11.31 11.59 0.07
C ILE A 184 10.89 11.73 1.54
N PHE A 185 11.72 12.36 2.38
CA PHE A 185 11.40 12.51 3.81
C PHE A 185 10.25 13.49 4.06
N GLU A 186 10.22 14.61 3.34
CA GLU A 186 9.08 15.51 3.36
C GLU A 186 7.82 14.78 2.89
N GLY A 187 7.89 14.04 1.77
CA GLY A 187 6.78 13.22 1.28
C GLY A 187 6.27 12.20 2.30
N LEU A 188 7.15 11.52 3.05
CA LEU A 188 6.75 10.63 4.14
C LEU A 188 6.00 11.37 5.25
N GLY A 189 6.43 12.60 5.57
CA GLY A 189 5.73 13.48 6.51
C GLY A 189 4.35 13.88 6.04
N GLU A 190 4.20 14.24 4.75
CA GLU A 190 2.90 14.56 4.17
C GLU A 190 1.94 13.36 4.26
N ILE A 191 2.42 12.17 3.92
CA ILE A 191 1.63 10.93 3.95
C ILE A 191 1.25 10.58 5.39
N ALA A 192 2.16 10.73 6.36
CA ALA A 192 1.89 10.44 7.76
C ALA A 192 0.85 11.40 8.36
N ALA A 193 0.95 12.70 8.05
CA ALA A 193 -0.06 13.68 8.46
C ALA A 193 -1.43 13.37 7.83
N PHE A 194 -1.45 13.04 6.53
CA PHE A 194 -2.66 12.62 5.84
C PHE A 194 -3.33 11.42 6.51
N ASP A 195 -2.56 10.35 6.77
CA ASP A 195 -3.06 9.13 7.40
C ASP A 195 -3.72 9.42 8.76
N LEU A 196 -3.09 10.23 9.59
CA LEU A 196 -3.63 10.60 10.90
C LEU A 196 -4.94 11.41 10.77
N LEU A 197 -4.99 12.36 9.83
CA LEU A 197 -6.17 13.21 9.62
C LEU A 197 -7.37 12.43 9.08
N VAL A 198 -7.15 11.44 8.22
CA VAL A 198 -8.23 10.58 7.71
C VAL A 198 -8.51 9.37 8.62
N GLY A 199 -7.76 9.22 9.71
CA GLY A 199 -7.91 8.12 10.67
C GLY A 199 -7.48 6.77 10.11
N ASN A 200 -6.41 6.74 9.30
CA ASN A 200 -5.69 5.55 8.86
C ASN A 200 -4.55 5.24 9.85
N TRP A 201 -4.69 4.15 10.60
CA TRP A 201 -3.71 3.72 11.61
C TRP A 201 -2.82 2.57 11.12
N ASP A 202 -3.07 2.05 9.92
CA ASP A 202 -2.42 0.82 9.46
C ASP A 202 -1.00 1.06 8.95
N ARG A 203 -0.76 2.16 8.22
CA ARG A 203 0.53 2.40 7.54
C ARG A 203 1.68 2.67 8.52
N PHE A 204 1.70 3.84 9.17
CA PHE A 204 2.84 4.24 10.03
C PHE A 204 2.70 3.75 11.47
N VAL A 205 1.52 3.92 12.08
CA VAL A 205 1.30 3.57 13.49
C VAL A 205 1.42 2.05 13.72
N SER A 206 0.88 1.23 12.81
CA SER A 206 1.05 -0.24 12.85
C SER A 206 2.29 -0.74 12.10
N ALA A 207 3.04 0.18 11.49
CA ALA A 207 4.20 -0.09 10.64
C ALA A 207 3.90 -1.14 9.53
N ASN A 208 2.75 -1.05 8.85
CA ASN A 208 2.43 -1.91 7.70
C ASN A 208 3.08 -1.38 6.42
N THR A 209 4.24 -1.93 6.08
CA THR A 209 5.04 -1.54 4.91
C THR A 209 4.45 -1.99 3.57
N GLY A 210 3.34 -2.72 3.56
CA GLY A 210 2.63 -3.10 2.32
C GLY A 210 1.76 -1.98 1.73
N ASN A 211 1.38 -0.98 2.52
CA ASN A 211 0.42 0.05 2.13
C ASN A 211 1.10 1.32 1.60
N LEU A 212 2.38 1.21 1.21
CA LEU A 212 3.14 2.27 0.58
C LEU A 212 4.07 1.66 -0.47
N MET A 213 3.99 2.18 -1.69
CA MET A 213 4.82 1.73 -2.81
C MET A 213 5.83 2.80 -3.21
N VAL A 214 6.89 2.36 -3.87
CA VAL A 214 7.82 3.21 -4.60
C VAL A 214 7.69 2.91 -6.09
N ALA A 215 7.39 3.92 -6.88
CA ALA A 215 7.30 3.85 -8.34
C ALA A 215 7.98 5.07 -8.94
N GLU A 216 8.89 4.86 -9.88
CA GLU A 216 9.63 5.95 -10.56
C GLU A 216 10.30 6.95 -9.60
N GLY A 217 10.78 6.47 -8.44
CA GLY A 217 11.40 7.31 -7.42
C GLY A 217 10.41 8.13 -6.57
N ARG A 218 9.11 7.87 -6.68
CA ARG A 218 8.05 8.54 -5.90
C ARG A 218 7.35 7.58 -4.95
N LEU A 219 6.88 8.12 -3.83
CA LEU A 219 6.03 7.43 -2.88
C LEU A 219 4.59 7.39 -3.41
N VAL A 220 4.00 6.20 -3.43
CA VAL A 220 2.63 5.98 -3.92
C VAL A 220 1.79 5.33 -2.84
N LEU A 221 0.74 6.03 -2.40
CA LEU A 221 -0.21 5.52 -1.42
C LEU A 221 -1.07 4.44 -2.07
N VAL A 222 -1.05 3.25 -1.51
CA VAL A 222 -1.95 2.14 -1.85
C VAL A 222 -2.65 1.67 -0.59
N ASP A 223 -3.79 1.00 -0.75
CA ASP A 223 -4.54 0.40 0.37
C ASP A 223 -4.79 1.41 1.52
N THR A 224 -5.31 2.58 1.14
CA THR A 224 -5.51 3.70 2.08
C THR A 224 -6.85 3.56 2.76
N GLU A 225 -6.94 2.66 3.74
CA GLU A 225 -8.14 2.51 4.57
C GLU A 225 -8.31 3.74 5.48
N ALA A 226 -9.43 4.44 5.34
CA ALA A 226 -9.75 5.61 6.14
C ALA A 226 -11.08 5.44 6.85
N SER A 227 -11.08 5.69 8.16
CA SER A 227 -12.29 5.66 8.98
C SER A 227 -13.00 7.01 9.04
N PHE A 228 -12.30 8.11 8.73
CA PHE A 228 -12.75 9.50 8.92
C PHE A 228 -13.29 9.76 10.33
N THR A 229 -12.71 9.07 11.32
CA THR A 229 -12.98 9.20 12.75
C THR A 229 -11.68 9.36 13.53
N ALA A 230 -10.77 10.19 12.98
CA ALA A 230 -9.51 10.50 13.63
C ALA A 230 -9.77 11.01 15.05
N ARG A 231 -9.01 10.48 16.03
CA ARG A 231 -9.13 10.91 17.42
C ARG A 231 -8.34 12.21 17.60
N PRO A 232 -8.97 13.31 18.08
CA PRO A 232 -8.29 14.58 18.26
C PRO A 232 -6.99 14.49 19.06
N SER A 233 -6.97 13.69 20.14
CA SER A 233 -5.78 13.46 20.96
C SER A 233 -4.59 12.85 20.21
N GLU A 234 -4.86 11.97 19.24
CA GLU A 234 -3.83 11.32 18.42
C GLU A 234 -3.32 12.28 17.34
N VAL A 235 -4.21 13.05 16.71
CA VAL A 235 -3.86 14.11 15.76
C VAL A 235 -3.01 15.18 16.44
N HIS A 236 -3.41 15.58 17.65
CA HIS A 236 -2.69 16.55 18.47
C HIS A 236 -1.26 16.10 18.79
N SER A 237 -1.12 14.92 19.40
CA SER A 237 0.16 14.41 19.90
C SER A 237 1.20 14.14 18.81
N ARG A 238 0.76 14.05 17.53
CA ARG A 238 1.61 13.77 16.37
C ARG A 238 1.72 14.94 15.41
N VAL A 239 0.60 15.40 14.85
CA VAL A 239 0.58 16.39 13.77
C VAL A 239 0.77 17.80 14.32
N ALA A 240 -0.05 18.21 15.31
CA ALA A 240 0.05 19.57 15.86
C ALA A 240 1.43 19.83 16.49
N ARG A 241 1.96 18.85 17.23
CA ARG A 241 3.33 18.93 17.78
C ARG A 241 4.43 19.01 16.72
N ALA A 242 4.31 18.25 15.62
CA ALA A 242 5.29 18.29 14.54
C ALA A 242 5.32 19.66 13.83
N ILE A 243 4.19 20.38 13.83
CA ILE A 243 4.06 21.72 13.26
C ILE A 243 4.64 22.79 14.18
N ASP A 244 4.37 22.70 15.47
CA ASP A 244 4.79 23.70 16.46
C ASP A 244 6.30 23.64 16.76
N ASP A 245 6.88 22.44 16.73
CA ASP A 245 8.31 22.24 16.97
C ASP A 245 8.93 21.33 15.90
N PRO A 246 9.09 21.84 14.66
CA PRO A 246 9.56 21.03 13.55
C PRO A 246 11.02 20.60 13.71
N GLU A 247 11.78 21.27 14.58
CA GLU A 247 13.20 21.02 14.81
C GLU A 247 13.45 19.80 15.72
N LEU A 248 12.46 19.39 16.52
CA LEU A 248 12.59 18.29 17.46
C LEU A 248 11.93 16.99 16.94
N PRO A 249 12.55 15.81 17.23
CA PRO A 249 11.90 14.53 16.99
C PRO A 249 10.57 14.41 17.76
N GLY A 250 9.48 14.26 17.02
CA GLY A 250 8.13 14.01 17.56
C GLY A 250 7.67 12.58 17.31
N LEU A 251 6.50 12.21 17.87
CA LEU A 251 5.89 10.88 17.68
C LEU A 251 5.71 10.54 16.19
N LEU A 252 5.22 11.49 15.38
CA LEU A 252 5.01 11.31 13.94
C LEU A 252 6.32 10.92 13.23
N SER A 253 7.38 11.71 13.39
CA SER A 253 8.67 11.42 12.78
C SER A 253 9.32 10.13 13.29
N SER A 254 9.02 9.72 14.54
CA SER A 254 9.52 8.48 15.13
C SER A 254 8.81 7.24 14.59
N GLU A 255 7.51 7.34 14.30
CA GLU A 255 6.74 6.29 13.62
C GLU A 255 7.22 6.11 12.18
N VAL A 256 7.53 7.21 11.47
CA VAL A 256 8.17 7.14 10.14
C VAL A 256 9.55 6.48 10.22
N ALA A 257 10.34 6.80 11.25
CA ALA A 257 11.65 6.19 11.45
C ALA A 257 11.55 4.66 11.66
N SER A 258 10.67 4.23 12.57
CA SER A 258 10.38 2.82 12.83
C SER A 258 9.88 2.10 11.57
N PHE A 259 9.01 2.76 10.81
CA PHE A 259 8.50 2.24 9.54
C PHE A 259 9.63 2.01 8.51
N LEU A 260 10.55 2.95 8.32
CA LEU A 260 11.67 2.79 7.37
C LEU A 260 12.74 1.80 7.87
N GLU A 261 12.98 1.75 9.18
CA GLU A 261 13.84 0.74 9.79
C GLU A 261 13.28 -0.66 9.50
N LYS A 262 11.97 -0.88 9.72
CA LYS A 262 11.29 -2.14 9.40
C LYS A 262 11.28 -2.44 7.90
N ALA A 263 11.05 -1.44 7.06
CA ALA A 263 10.96 -1.62 5.61
C ALA A 263 12.32 -1.99 4.98
N CYS A 264 13.40 -1.31 5.36
CA CYS A 264 14.67 -1.40 4.62
C CYS A 264 15.94 -1.28 5.48
N GLY A 265 15.80 -1.26 6.82
CA GLY A 265 16.91 -1.12 7.76
C GLY A 265 17.58 0.26 7.66
N PHE A 266 16.80 1.30 7.33
CA PHE A 266 17.34 2.65 7.19
C PHE A 266 17.65 3.25 8.57
N ALA A 267 18.85 3.83 8.71
CA ALA A 267 19.26 4.52 9.92
C ALA A 267 18.77 5.97 9.89
N PHE A 268 17.78 6.29 10.71
CA PHE A 268 17.23 7.64 10.81
C PHE A 268 18.20 8.58 11.56
N GLU A 269 18.23 9.84 11.18
CA GLU A 269 19.10 10.88 11.74
C GLU A 269 18.26 12.11 12.06
N ASP A 270 18.75 13.00 12.93
CA ASP A 270 18.03 14.21 13.36
C ASP A 270 17.53 15.06 12.19
N ARG A 271 18.31 15.17 11.10
CA ARG A 271 17.88 15.92 9.91
C ARG A 271 16.64 15.32 9.23
N HIS A 272 16.53 13.99 9.21
CA HIS A 272 15.39 13.29 8.61
C HIS A 272 14.12 13.55 9.43
N HIS A 273 14.22 13.61 10.76
CA HIS A 273 13.09 13.98 11.63
C HIS A 273 12.55 15.37 11.28
N ARG A 274 13.44 16.34 11.09
CA ARG A 274 13.05 17.71 10.70
C ARG A 274 12.38 17.76 9.34
N TRP A 275 12.90 17.04 8.35
CA TRP A 275 12.28 16.99 7.02
C TRP A 275 10.91 16.34 7.04
N VAL A 276 10.72 15.26 7.82
CA VAL A 276 9.41 14.65 8.02
C VAL A 276 8.43 15.64 8.66
N ASN A 277 8.83 16.33 9.73
CA ASN A 277 7.99 17.33 10.37
C ASN A 277 7.64 18.50 9.43
N ALA A 278 8.61 18.98 8.66
CA ALA A 278 8.40 20.03 7.65
C ALA A 278 7.40 19.60 6.56
N GLY A 279 7.47 18.35 6.11
CA GLY A 279 6.49 17.76 5.20
C GLY A 279 5.08 17.71 5.81
N ALA A 280 4.95 17.25 7.06
CA ALA A 280 3.66 17.24 7.75
C ALA A 280 3.04 18.64 7.86
N ALA A 281 3.84 19.66 8.19
CA ALA A 281 3.39 21.04 8.25
C ALA A 281 2.93 21.57 6.88
N ALA A 282 3.77 21.39 5.85
CA ALA A 282 3.44 21.79 4.49
C ALA A 282 2.18 21.09 3.95
N PHE A 283 1.92 19.85 4.38
CA PHE A 283 0.70 19.13 4.05
C PHE A 283 -0.53 19.77 4.72
N VAL A 284 -0.47 20.06 6.03
CA VAL A 284 -1.60 20.65 6.76
C VAL A 284 -1.98 22.01 6.18
N ASP A 285 -1.00 22.84 5.82
CA ASP A 285 -1.22 24.13 5.16
C ASP A 285 -1.99 24.01 3.84
N ARG A 286 -1.77 22.92 3.09
CA ARG A 286 -2.53 22.62 1.85
C ARG A 286 -3.88 21.96 2.12
N PHE A 287 -3.97 21.16 3.18
CA PHE A 287 -5.18 20.43 3.55
C PHE A 287 -6.31 21.34 4.02
N ILE A 288 -6.01 22.29 4.92
CA ILE A 288 -7.01 23.19 5.52
C ILE A 288 -7.89 23.88 4.46
N PRO A 289 -7.34 24.62 3.47
CA PRO A 289 -8.18 25.34 2.50
C PRO A 289 -9.00 24.40 1.61
N VAL A 290 -8.53 23.17 1.35
CA VAL A 290 -9.29 22.17 0.59
C VAL A 290 -10.46 21.66 1.42
N ALA A 291 -10.24 21.37 2.71
CA ALA A 291 -11.26 20.83 3.59
C ALA A 291 -12.31 21.88 4.01
N GLU A 292 -11.94 23.16 4.10
CA GLU A 292 -12.86 24.27 4.37
C GLU A 292 -13.88 24.50 3.25
N GLY A 293 -13.54 24.11 2.02
CA GLY A 293 -14.45 24.17 0.88
C GLY A 293 -15.48 23.05 0.81
N GLU A 294 -15.44 22.09 1.75
CA GLU A 294 -16.26 20.87 1.72
C GLU A 294 -17.35 20.89 2.80
N PRO A 295 -18.47 20.15 2.62
CA PRO A 295 -19.48 19.95 3.65
C PRO A 295 -18.89 19.37 4.94
N GLU A 296 -19.42 19.76 6.11
CA GLU A 296 -18.92 19.28 7.42
C GLU A 296 -19.00 17.75 7.58
N ASP A 297 -20.01 17.12 6.98
CA ASP A 297 -20.23 15.67 7.03
C ASP A 297 -19.41 14.88 5.98
N SER A 298 -18.74 15.59 5.06
CA SER A 298 -17.83 15.01 4.09
C SER A 298 -16.58 14.42 4.78
N PRO A 299 -15.86 13.50 4.10
CA PRO A 299 -14.58 12.98 4.59
C PRO A 299 -13.56 14.06 4.98
N ALA A 300 -13.41 15.09 4.14
CA ALA A 300 -12.50 16.20 4.40
C ALA A 300 -12.99 17.10 5.56
N GLY A 301 -14.31 17.37 5.61
CA GLY A 301 -14.93 18.14 6.69
C GLY A 301 -14.76 17.48 8.07
N LYS A 302 -14.94 16.16 8.15
CA LYS A 302 -14.69 15.38 9.37
C LYS A 302 -13.22 15.40 9.79
N ALA A 303 -12.30 15.22 8.85
CA ALA A 303 -10.87 15.32 9.11
C ALA A 303 -10.47 16.72 9.61
N LEU A 304 -11.07 17.78 9.04
CA LEU A 304 -10.87 19.15 9.49
C LEU A 304 -11.46 19.42 10.88
N ALA A 305 -12.62 18.86 11.19
CA ALA A 305 -13.21 18.97 12.53
C ALA A 305 -12.29 18.34 13.59
N ALA A 306 -11.77 17.14 13.33
CA ALA A 306 -10.82 16.48 14.22
C ALA A 306 -9.52 17.28 14.39
N TRP A 307 -9.01 17.90 13.30
CA TRP A 307 -7.86 18.81 13.37
C TRP A 307 -8.14 20.04 14.24
N ARG A 308 -9.28 20.73 14.02
CA ARG A 308 -9.64 21.94 14.77
C ARG A 308 -9.85 21.67 16.26
N GLU A 309 -10.45 20.53 16.60
CA GLU A 309 -10.58 20.11 18.00
C GLU A 309 -9.20 19.85 18.61
N ALA A 310 -8.34 19.11 17.92
CA ALA A 310 -6.96 18.83 18.36
C ALA A 310 -6.11 20.10 18.56
N SER A 311 -6.25 21.09 17.66
CA SER A 311 -5.54 22.36 17.75
C SER A 311 -6.16 23.29 18.80
N GLY A 312 -7.48 23.29 18.98
CA GLY A 312 -8.16 24.09 20.00
C GLY A 312 -7.85 23.61 21.42
N GLU A 313 -7.82 22.29 21.65
CA GLU A 313 -7.33 21.70 22.90
C GLU A 313 -5.87 22.10 23.17
N TRP A 314 -5.06 22.22 22.11
CA TRP A 314 -3.67 22.62 22.24
C TRP A 314 -3.49 24.06 22.68
N GLU A 315 -4.19 24.99 22.02
CA GLU A 315 -4.15 26.41 22.36
C GLU A 315 -4.60 26.64 23.81
N ALA A 316 -5.59 25.88 24.29
CA ALA A 316 -6.06 25.93 25.67
C ALA A 316 -5.02 25.41 26.69
N VAL A 317 -4.19 24.42 26.34
CA VAL A 317 -3.11 23.90 27.20
C VAL A 317 -1.91 24.83 27.26
N ARG A 318 -1.69 25.66 26.23
CA ARG A 318 -0.56 26.59 26.13
C ARG A 318 -0.82 27.97 26.77
N GLY A 319 -2.09 28.27 27.10
CA GLY A 319 -2.55 29.53 27.72
C GLY A 319 -2.15 29.72 29.18
#